data_AF-A0A9E2AKB4-F1
#
_entry.id   AF-A0A9E2AKB4-F1
#
_cell.length_a   1.000
_cell.length_b   1.000
_cell.length_c   1.000
_cell.angle_alpha   90.00
_cell.angle_beta   90.00
_cell.angle_gamma   90.00
#
_symmetry.space_group_name_H-M   'P 1'
#
loop_
_entity.id
_entity.type
_entity.pdbx_description
1 polymer ?
#
loop_
_entity_poly.entity_id
_entity_poly.type
_entity_poly.pdbx_seq_one_letter_code
_entity_poly.pdbx_strand_id
1 'polypeptide(L)' 'MSWLIDPFEFAFQQRALLGGSLAAIALALVGTWVVIRGMSFLGDALVHGVIPGIALAILFDFNVLIGAA' A
#
# COMPACT_ATOMS: atom_id res chain seq x y z
N MET A 1 -3.73 0.03 31.47
CA MET A 1 -3.44 -0.89 30.35
C MET A 1 -4.59 -0.96 29.35
N SER A 2 -5.84 -0.70 29.77
CA SER A 2 -7.00 -0.54 28.87
C SER A 2 -6.76 0.51 27.79
N TRP A 3 -6.25 1.70 28.16
CA TRP A 3 -6.01 2.82 27.23
C TRP A 3 -5.18 2.48 25.97
N LEU A 4 -4.39 1.40 25.99
CA LEU A 4 -3.58 0.95 24.85
C LEU A 4 -4.38 0.05 23.89
N ILE A 5 -5.40 -0.64 24.40
CA ILE A 5 -6.19 -1.64 23.67
C ILE A 5 -7.59 -1.11 23.33
N ASP A 6 -8.09 -0.13 24.09
CA ASP A 6 -9.33 0.61 23.79
C ASP A 6 -9.40 1.12 22.32
N PRO A 7 -8.30 1.58 21.68
CA PRO A 7 -8.30 1.97 20.27
C PRO A 7 -8.36 0.82 19.25
N PHE A 8 -8.49 -0.44 19.68
CA PHE A 8 -8.60 -1.61 18.80
C PHE A 8 -9.92 -2.39 19.00
N GLU A 9 -10.86 -1.84 19.76
CA GLU A 9 -12.16 -2.48 20.00
C GLU A 9 -13.04 -2.50 18.76
N PHE A 10 -12.92 -1.50 17.88
CA PHE A 10 -13.75 -1.46 16.68
C PHE A 10 -13.21 -2.41 15.61
N ALA A 11 -14.12 -3.18 15.00
CA ALA A 11 -13.78 -4.12 13.94
C ALA A 11 -13.05 -3.47 12.75
N PHE A 12 -13.36 -2.20 12.41
CA PHE A 12 -12.65 -1.51 11.34
C PHE A 12 -11.17 -1.23 11.68
N GLN A 13 -10.86 -0.99 12.96
CA GLN A 13 -9.49 -0.77 13.44
C GLN A 13 -8.70 -2.07 13.37
N GLN A 14 -9.31 -3.18 13.77
CA GLN A 14 -8.69 -4.52 13.65
C GLN A 14 -8.40 -4.89 12.20
N ARG A 15 -9.34 -4.65 11.28
CA ARG A 15 -9.12 -4.85 9.84
C ARG A 15 -8.03 -3.94 9.30
N ALA A 16 -8.01 -2.67 9.71
CA ALA A 16 -6.98 -1.72 9.29
C ALA A 16 -5.59 -2.14 9.82
N LEU A 17 -5.52 -2.64 11.05
CA LEU A 17 -4.30 -3.19 11.63
C LEU A 17 -3.84 -4.41 10.84
N LEU A 18 -4.71 -5.39 10.60
CA LEU A 18 -4.38 -6.59 9.83
C LEU A 18 -3.93 -6.24 8.40
N GLY A 19 -4.69 -5.41 7.71
CA GLY A 19 -4.36 -4.96 6.35
C GLY A 19 -3.06 -4.16 6.30
N GLY A 20 -2.86 -3.24 7.26
CA GLY A 20 -1.64 -2.45 7.39
C GLY A 20 -0.41 -3.29 7.73
N SER A 21 -0.54 -4.28 8.61
CA SER A 21 0.54 -5.22 8.93
C SER A 21 0.93 -6.08 7.72
N LEU A 22 -0.06 -6.59 6.97
CA LEU A 22 0.22 -7.33 5.73
C LEU A 22 0.92 -6.46 4.69
N ALA A 23 0.45 -5.22 4.51
CA ALA A 23 1.07 -4.25 3.61
C ALA A 23 2.50 -3.91 4.07
N ALA A 24 2.73 -3.72 5.37
CA ALA A 24 4.06 -3.43 5.92
C ALA A 24 5.06 -4.56 5.67
N ILE A 25 4.63 -5.83 5.82
CA ILE A 25 5.47 -7.00 5.51
C ILE A 25 5.83 -7.02 4.02
N ALA A 26 4.83 -6.85 3.15
CA ALA A 26 5.06 -6.84 1.70
C ALA A 26 6.00 -5.69 1.27
N LEU A 27 5.76 -4.48 1.77
CA LEU A 27 6.58 -3.30 1.50
C LEU A 27 8.00 -3.43 2.06
N ALA A 28 8.18 -4.04 3.23
CA ALA A 28 9.50 -4.31 3.78
C ALA A 28 10.30 -5.26 2.88
N LEU A 29 9.70 -6.36 2.41
CA LEU A 29 10.35 -7.31 1.51
C LEU A 29 10.76 -6.66 0.18
N VAL A 30 9.84 -5.97 -0.47
CA VAL A 30 10.10 -5.29 -1.75
C VAL A 30 11.11 -4.15 -1.56
N GLY A 31 10.93 -3.32 -0.53
CA GLY A 31 11.81 -2.19 -0.23
C GLY A 31 13.25 -2.62 0.04
N THR A 32 13.46 -3.64 0.87
CA THR A 32 14.79 -4.20 1.11
C THR A 32 15.43 -4.72 -0.17
N TRP A 33 14.68 -5.42 -1.02
CA TRP A 33 15.17 -5.89 -2.31
C TRP A 33 15.59 -4.75 -3.25
N VAL A 34 14.78 -3.69 -3.33
CA VAL A 34 15.07 -2.49 -4.13
C VAL A 34 16.35 -1.80 -3.65
N VAL A 35 16.51 -1.65 -2.33
CA VAL A 35 17.69 -1.01 -1.72
C VAL A 35 18.96 -1.80 -2.02
N ILE A 36 18.95 -3.13 -1.84
CA ILE A 36 20.12 -3.98 -2.10
C ILE A 36 20.56 -3.91 -3.57
N ARG A 37 19.61 -3.71 -4.50
CA ARG A 37 19.90 -3.59 -5.93
C ARG A 37 20.24 -2.17 -6.39
N GLY A 38 20.28 -1.20 -5.49
CA GLY A 38 20.57 0.20 -5.82
C GLY A 38 19.52 0.85 -6.72
N MET A 39 18.30 0.31 -6.76
CA MET A 39 17.20 0.82 -7.60
C MET A 39 16.38 1.88 -6.88
N SER A 40 17.03 2.83 -6.19
CA SER A 40 16.36 3.82 -5.34
C SER A 40 15.32 4.67 -6.07
N PHE A 41 15.46 4.87 -7.39
CA PHE A 41 14.52 5.61 -8.24
C PHE A 41 13.26 4.83 -8.64
N LEU A 42 13.21 3.53 -8.39
CA LEU A 42 12.05 2.71 -8.77
C LEU A 42 10.77 3.19 -8.10
N GLY A 43 10.85 3.62 -6.83
CA GLY A 43 9.70 4.13 -6.09
C GLY A 43 9.11 5.40 -6.73
N ASP A 44 9.96 6.31 -7.18
CA ASP A 44 9.55 7.58 -7.81
C ASP A 44 8.85 7.34 -9.16
N ALA A 45 9.45 6.48 -9.99
CA ALA A 45 8.86 6.08 -11.27
C ALA A 45 7.50 5.36 -11.09
N LEU A 46 7.38 4.46 -10.10
CA LEU A 46 6.15 3.75 -9.81
C LEU A 46 5.02 4.69 -9.36
N VAL A 47 5.31 5.65 -8.49
CA VAL A 47 4.32 6.63 -8.01
C VAL A 47 3.76 7.46 -9.18
N HIS A 48 4.63 7.88 -10.11
CA HIS A 48 4.22 8.66 -11.27
C HIS A 48 3.47 7.86 -12.35
N GLY A 49 3.58 6.53 -12.38
CA GLY A 49 2.78 5.68 -13.27
C GLY A 49 1.47 5.23 -12.62
N VAL A 50 1.56 4.65 -11.43
CA VAL A 50 0.45 3.94 -10.77
C VAL A 50 -0.64 4.89 -10.28
N ILE A 51 -0.30 6.03 -9.66
CA ILE A 51 -1.31 6.97 -9.14
C ILE A 51 -2.22 7.52 -10.25
N PRO A 52 -1.68 8.10 -11.35
CA PRO A 52 -2.54 8.57 -12.43
C PRO A 52 -3.27 7.43 -13.14
N GLY A 53 -2.65 6.26 -13.30
CA GLY A 53 -3.30 5.10 -13.91
C GLY A 53 -4.52 4.60 -13.10
N ILE A 54 -4.41 4.52 -11.77
CA ILE A 54 -5.54 4.24 -10.87
C ILE A 54 -6.62 5.33 -10.99
N ALA A 55 -6.22 6.60 -11.02
CA ALA A 55 -7.17 7.70 -11.15
C ALA A 55 -7.97 7.63 -12.46
N LEU A 56 -7.30 7.29 -13.57
CA LEU A 56 -7.95 7.05 -14.86
C LEU A 56 -8.88 5.84 -14.81
N ALA A 57 -8.48 4.75 -14.15
CA ALA A 57 -9.34 3.57 -13.97
C ALA A 57 -10.64 3.88 -13.24
N ILE A 58 -10.55 4.66 -12.16
CA ILE A 58 -11.71 5.11 -11.40
C ILE A 58 -12.58 6.05 -12.25
N LEU A 59 -11.96 6.98 -12.98
CA LEU A 59 -12.69 7.97 -13.79
C LEU A 59 -13.49 7.33 -14.93
N PHE A 60 -12.93 6.32 -15.58
CA PHE A 60 -13.52 5.62 -16.71
C PHE A 60 -14.25 4.32 -16.31
N ASP A 61 -14.41 4.08 -15.00
CA ASP A 61 -15.09 2.92 -14.42
C ASP A 61 -14.59 1.56 -14.98
N PHE A 62 -13.27 1.45 -15.21
CA PHE A 62 -12.63 0.20 -15.59
C PHE A 62 -11.83 -0.40 -14.44
N ASN A 63 -11.33 -1.63 -14.65
CA ASN A 63 -10.65 -2.38 -13.61
C ASN A 63 -9.40 -1.64 -13.08
N VAL A 64 -9.42 -1.32 -11.78
CA VAL A 64 -8.35 -0.60 -11.07
C VAL A 64 -7.02 -1.36 -11.08
N LEU A 65 -7.05 -2.70 -11.10
CA LEU A 65 -5.82 -3.52 -11.21
C LEU A 65 -5.12 -3.30 -12.55
N ILE A 66 -5.87 -3.01 -13.61
CA ILE A 66 -5.30 -2.69 -14.93
C ILE A 66 -4.75 -1.26 -14.92
N GLY A 67 -5.43 -0.32 -14.25
CA GLY A 67 -4.92 1.05 -14.10
C GLY A 67 -3.68 1.14 -13.19
N ALA A 68 -3.51 0.20 -12.27
CA ALA A 68 -2.37 0.14 -11.37
C ALA A 68 -1.16 -0.61 -11.94
N ALA A 69 -1.30 -1.27 -13.10
CA ALA A 69 -0.25 -2.03 -13.76
C ALA A 69 0.64 -1.13 -14.63
#